data_AF-A0A7V3EJF6-F1
#
_entry.id   AF-A0A7V3EJF6-F1
#
_cell.length_a   1.000
_cell.length_b   1.000
_cell.length_c   1.000
_cell.angle_alpha   90.00
_cell.angle_beta   90.00
_cell.angle_gamma   90.00
#
_symmetry.space_group_name_H-M   'P 1'
#
loop_
_entity.id
_entity.type
_entity.pdbx_description
1 polymer ?
#
loop_
_entity_poly.entity_id
_entity_poly.type
_entity_poly.pdbx_seq_one_letter_code
_entity_poly.pdbx_strand_id
1 'polypeptide(L)'
;MVLETPRWHAEELIVKTEDGVEDRDAVHVRVYDVRRGADMATGWLHYWPSREIVPGTPVLFCNATSNVRETRIDFGDGSASETMGREIRHAFEKAGLHTVTLSGKGPGDEPVTVKVRVHVRQAF
;
A
#
# COMPACT_ATOMS: atom_id res chain seq x y z
N MET A 1 15.75 16.20 0.98
CA MET A 1 16.63 15.02 1.10
C MET A 1 17.14 14.66 -0.30
N VAL A 2 18.42 14.33 -0.48
CA VAL A 2 18.95 13.87 -1.77
C VAL A 2 19.13 12.36 -1.69
N LEU A 3 18.52 11.62 -2.62
CA LEU A 3 18.55 10.16 -2.69
C LEU A 3 19.41 9.73 -3.87
N GLU A 4 20.61 9.19 -3.59
CA GLU A 4 21.66 8.99 -4.61
C GLU A 4 21.71 7.56 -5.19
N THR A 5 20.88 6.63 -4.72
CA THR A 5 20.86 5.23 -5.21
C THR A 5 19.51 4.82 -5.79
N PRO A 6 19.47 4.15 -6.98
CA PRO A 6 18.24 3.63 -7.56
C PRO A 6 17.74 2.42 -6.75
N ARG A 7 16.83 2.69 -5.81
CA ARG A 7 16.11 1.70 -5.00
C ARG A 7 14.79 2.29 -4.52
N TRP A 8 13.94 1.45 -3.95
CA TRP A 8 12.72 1.88 -3.27
C TRP A 8 13.06 2.66 -2.01
N HIS A 9 12.51 3.87 -1.89
CA HIS A 9 12.60 4.70 -0.69
C HIS A 9 11.17 5.03 -0.20
N ALA A 10 11.00 5.17 1.11
CA ALA A 10 9.76 5.61 1.72
C ALA A 10 10.06 6.77 2.68
N GLU A 11 9.32 7.87 2.57
CA GLU A 11 9.33 8.96 3.55
C GLU A 11 8.07 8.89 4.41
N GLU A 12 8.22 8.88 5.73
CA GLU A 12 7.08 8.78 6.66
C GLU A 12 6.59 10.19 7.04
N LEU A 13 5.35 10.52 6.67
CA LEU A 13 4.62 11.67 7.18
C LEU A 13 3.94 11.26 8.49
N ILE A 14 4.27 11.96 9.58
CA ILE A 14 3.63 11.81 10.88
C ILE A 14 2.73 13.03 11.11
N VAL A 15 1.41 12.81 11.18
CA VAL A 15 0.45 13.85 11.56
C VAL A 15 0.04 13.60 13.02
N LYS A 16 0.17 14.64 13.85
CA LYS A 16 -0.28 14.63 15.25
C LYS A 16 -1.37 15.67 15.43
N THR A 17 -2.48 15.27 16.03
CA THR A 17 -3.52 16.20 16.49
C THR A 17 -3.18 16.74 17.88
N GLU A 18 -3.84 17.82 18.29
CA GLU A 18 -3.61 18.48 19.58
C GLU A 18 -4.02 17.60 20.78
N ASP A 19 -4.99 16.70 20.59
CA ASP A 19 -5.40 15.66 21.54
C ASP A 19 -4.51 14.40 21.52
N GLY A 20 -3.42 14.41 20.76
CA GLY A 20 -2.38 13.38 20.78
C GLY A 20 -2.63 12.17 19.89
N VAL A 21 -3.63 12.21 19.00
CA VAL A 21 -3.84 11.16 18.00
C VAL A 21 -2.76 11.28 16.92
N GLU A 22 -2.12 10.15 16.61
CA GLU A 22 -1.03 10.07 15.64
C GLU A 22 -1.48 9.25 14.42
N ASP A 23 -1.27 9.80 13.23
CA ASP A 23 -1.41 9.11 11.96
C ASP A 23 -0.07 9.08 11.23
N ARG A 24 0.23 7.96 10.55
CA ARG A 24 1.50 7.76 9.85
C ARG A 24 1.27 7.25 8.45
N ASP A 25 1.53 8.08 7.46
CA ASP A 25 1.50 7.68 6.06
C ASP A 25 2.93 7.66 5.47
N ALA A 26 3.16 6.84 4.45
CA ALA A 26 4.46 6.74 3.81
C ALA A 26 4.35 7.12 2.33
N VAL A 27 5.08 8.17 1.93
CA VAL A 27 5.26 8.52 0.53
C VAL A 27 6.21 7.50 -0.11
N HIS A 28 5.72 6.76 -1.10
CA HIS A 28 6.56 5.89 -1.92
C HIS A 28 7.36 6.75 -2.91
N VAL A 29 8.69 6.72 -2.78
CA VAL A 29 9.60 7.42 -3.68
C VAL A 29 10.22 6.40 -4.65
N ARG A 30 10.06 6.67 -5.94
CA ARG A 30 10.68 5.89 -7.01
C ARG A 30 11.75 6.69 -7.74
N VAL A 31 12.91 6.08 -7.91
CA VAL A 31 13.96 6.58 -8.80
C VAL A 31 13.66 6.14 -10.23
N TYR A 32 13.46 7.11 -11.13
CA TYR A 32 13.13 6.89 -12.54
C TYR A 32 14.39 6.56 -13.35
N ASP A 33 14.40 5.43 -14.07
CA ASP A 33 15.43 5.15 -15.08
C ASP A 33 14.96 5.69 -16.44
N VAL A 34 15.58 6.80 -16.84
CA VAL A 34 15.26 7.52 -18.10
C VAL A 34 15.45 6.65 -19.34
N ARG A 35 16.27 5.59 -19.27
CA ARG A 35 16.53 4.68 -20.40
C ARG A 35 15.41 3.69 -20.65
N ARG A 36 14.63 3.33 -19.61
CA ARG A 36 13.49 2.39 -19.72
C ARG A 36 12.20 3.09 -20.15
N GLY A 37 12.14 4.42 -20.13
CA GLY A 37 11.00 5.17 -20.67
C GLY A 37 9.66 4.77 -20.05
N ALA A 38 8.68 4.41 -20.90
CA ALA A 38 7.34 3.99 -20.50
C ALA A 38 7.24 2.52 -20.05
N ASP A 39 8.27 1.70 -20.26
CA ASP A 39 8.30 0.26 -19.90
C ASP A 39 8.69 0.05 -18.42
N MET A 40 8.17 0.90 -17.55
CA MET A 40 8.33 0.77 -16.11
C MET A 40 7.00 0.49 -15.43
N ALA A 41 6.99 -0.49 -14.51
CA ALA A 41 5.89 -0.74 -13.58
C ALA A 41 5.70 0.43 -12.61
N THR A 42 4.63 1.24 -12.70
CA THR A 42 4.39 2.42 -11.84
C THR A 42 3.12 2.25 -10.98
N GLY A 43 2.87 3.23 -10.11
CA GLY A 43 1.56 3.46 -9.49
C GLY A 43 1.51 3.18 -8.00
N TRP A 44 0.30 3.12 -7.48
CA TRP A 44 0.00 3.11 -6.04
C TRP A 44 -1.14 2.16 -5.71
N LEU A 45 -1.20 1.75 -4.45
CA LEU A 45 -2.35 1.10 -3.85
C LEU A 45 -3.03 2.16 -2.97
N HIS A 46 -4.33 2.36 -3.15
CA HIS A 46 -5.13 3.22 -2.28
C HIS A 46 -6.20 2.40 -1.57
N TYR A 47 -6.70 2.91 -0.45
CA TYR A 47 -7.79 2.28 0.27
C TYR A 47 -8.77 3.29 0.86
N TRP A 48 -10.01 2.85 1.09
CA TRP A 48 -11.07 3.64 1.69
C TRP A 48 -11.97 2.77 2.57
N PRO A 49 -12.44 3.24 3.74
CA PRO A 49 -12.11 4.53 4.34
C PRO A 49 -10.66 4.59 4.80
N SER A 50 -10.06 5.78 4.84
CA SER A 50 -8.67 5.96 5.27
C SER A 50 -8.50 6.10 6.78
N ARG A 51 -9.61 6.33 7.50
CA ARG A 51 -9.66 6.58 8.94
C ARG A 51 -10.89 5.90 9.55
N GLU A 52 -10.94 5.89 10.88
CA GLU A 52 -12.10 5.41 11.66
C GLU A 52 -12.49 3.95 11.36
N ILE A 53 -11.49 3.15 10.98
CA ILE A 53 -11.65 1.72 10.73
C ILE A 53 -11.63 1.01 12.07
N VAL A 54 -12.62 0.15 12.33
CA VAL A 54 -12.69 -0.75 13.49
C VAL A 54 -12.84 -2.19 13.00
N PRO A 55 -12.71 -3.21 13.87
CA PRO A 55 -12.94 -4.59 13.48
C PRO A 55 -14.25 -4.78 12.72
N GLY A 56 -14.18 -5.44 11.56
CA GLY A 56 -15.33 -5.69 10.69
C GLY A 56 -15.72 -4.55 9.75
N THR A 57 -15.08 -3.37 9.83
CA THR A 57 -15.29 -2.30 8.83
C THR A 57 -14.83 -2.79 7.44
N PRO A 58 -15.68 -2.79 6.40
CA PRO A 58 -15.25 -3.10 5.05
C PRO A 58 -14.34 -2.01 4.49
N VAL A 59 -13.12 -2.38 4.13
CA VAL A 59 -12.13 -1.52 3.48
C VAL A 59 -12.03 -1.90 2.01
N LEU A 60 -12.26 -0.94 1.13
CA LEU A 60 -12.04 -1.07 -0.31
C LEU A 60 -10.58 -0.74 -0.62
N PHE A 61 -9.88 -1.67 -1.27
CA PHE A 61 -8.55 -1.49 -1.82
C PHE A 61 -8.62 -1.38 -3.33
N CYS A 62 -7.86 -0.46 -3.88
CA CYS A 62 -7.92 -0.13 -5.29
C CYS A 62 -6.52 -0.08 -5.88
N ASN A 63 -6.30 -0.92 -6.88
CA ASN A 63 -5.05 -1.05 -7.60
C ASN A 63 -4.96 0.05 -8.67
N ALA A 64 -4.08 1.02 -8.44
CA ALA A 64 -3.74 2.07 -9.40
C ALA A 64 -2.31 1.87 -9.95
N THR A 65 -1.86 0.61 -10.04
CA THR A 65 -0.61 0.27 -10.71
C THR A 65 -0.77 0.24 -12.23
N SER A 66 0.32 0.55 -12.94
CA SER A 66 0.41 0.46 -14.40
C SER A 66 1.63 -0.37 -14.78
N ASN A 67 1.52 -1.15 -15.86
CA ASN A 67 2.55 -2.09 -16.30
C ASN A 67 2.95 -3.14 -15.23
N VAL A 68 1.99 -3.53 -14.38
CA VAL A 68 2.16 -4.61 -13.40
C VAL A 68 1.21 -5.74 -13.74
N ARG A 69 1.75 -6.95 -13.79
CA ARG A 69 1.05 -8.19 -14.13
C ARG A 69 0.98 -9.10 -12.91
N GLU A 70 0.09 -10.10 -12.96
CA GLU A 70 0.01 -11.18 -11.96
C GLU A 70 -0.11 -10.64 -10.52
N THR A 71 -0.92 -9.59 -10.35
CA THR A 71 -1.01 -8.88 -9.07
C THR A 71 -1.69 -9.71 -7.99
N ARG A 72 -1.07 -9.79 -6.81
CA ARG A 72 -1.64 -10.39 -5.60
C ARG A 72 -1.56 -9.44 -4.42
N ILE A 73 -2.58 -9.47 -3.58
CA ILE A 73 -2.67 -8.66 -2.35
C ILE A 73 -2.64 -9.58 -1.13
N ASP A 74 -1.81 -9.21 -0.16
CA ASP A 74 -1.76 -9.77 1.19
C ASP A 74 -2.19 -8.65 2.15
N PHE A 75 -3.21 -8.89 2.96
CA PHE A 75 -3.73 -7.89 3.88
C PHE A 75 -2.91 -7.75 5.17
N GLY A 76 -2.02 -8.69 5.46
CA GLY A 76 -1.12 -8.62 6.62
C GLY A 76 -1.77 -8.96 7.95
N ASP A 77 -2.99 -9.52 7.96
CA ASP A 77 -3.74 -9.91 9.16
C ASP A 77 -3.80 -11.44 9.38
N GLY A 78 -3.13 -12.19 8.50
CA GLY A 78 -3.10 -13.66 8.51
C GLY A 78 -4.14 -14.32 7.60
N SER A 79 -4.97 -13.54 6.89
CA SER A 79 -5.81 -14.08 5.82
C SER A 79 -4.96 -14.59 4.64
N ALA A 80 -5.55 -15.44 3.79
CA ALA A 80 -4.87 -15.89 2.58
C ALA A 80 -4.70 -14.72 1.58
N SER A 81 -3.59 -14.71 0.83
CA SER A 81 -3.38 -13.74 -0.24
C SER A 81 -4.35 -13.97 -1.40
N GLU A 82 -4.84 -12.88 -1.99
CA GLU A 82 -5.84 -12.92 -3.06
C GLU A 82 -5.29 -12.35 -4.38
N THR A 83 -5.87 -12.78 -5.50
CA THR A 83 -5.57 -12.17 -6.80
C THR A 83 -6.19 -10.77 -6.84
N MET A 84 -5.37 -9.76 -7.09
CA MET A 84 -5.82 -8.37 -7.12
C MET A 84 -6.22 -7.97 -8.54
N GLY A 85 -7.47 -7.55 -8.72
CA GLY A 85 -7.96 -6.90 -9.94
C GLY A 85 -7.80 -5.38 -9.86
N ARG A 86 -8.84 -4.64 -10.30
CA ARG A 86 -8.90 -3.19 -10.12
C ARG A 86 -9.19 -2.82 -8.67
N GLU A 87 -10.09 -3.55 -8.03
CA GLU A 87 -10.61 -3.27 -6.71
C GLU A 87 -10.91 -4.58 -5.96
N ILE A 88 -10.76 -4.58 -4.64
CA ILE A 88 -11.13 -5.68 -3.74
C ILE A 88 -11.58 -5.13 -2.38
N ARG A 89 -12.51 -5.79 -1.69
CA ARG A 89 -12.90 -5.43 -0.33
C ARG A 89 -12.35 -6.44 0.65
N HIS A 90 -11.89 -5.96 1.80
CA HIS A 90 -11.45 -6.76 2.93
C HIS A 90 -11.88 -6.14 4.25
N ALA A 91 -12.11 -6.96 5.26
CA ALA A 91 -12.43 -6.48 6.60
C ALA A 91 -11.48 -7.14 7.59
N PHE A 92 -10.82 -6.31 8.39
CA PHE A 92 -9.89 -6.78 9.42
C PHE A 92 -10.67 -7.17 10.67
N GLU A 93 -10.41 -8.36 11.23
CA GLU A 93 -11.09 -8.80 12.46
C GLU A 93 -10.41 -8.32 13.75
N LYS A 94 -9.14 -7.91 13.65
CA LYS A 94 -8.35 -7.49 14.81
C LYS A 94 -7.95 -6.04 14.65
N ALA A 95 -8.12 -5.28 15.73
CA ALA A 95 -7.51 -3.96 15.83
C ALA A 95 -5.98 -4.07 15.82
N GLY A 96 -5.31 -3.04 15.31
CA GLY A 96 -3.88 -3.00 15.11
C GLY A 96 -3.47 -2.30 13.82
N LEU A 97 -2.17 -2.29 13.55
CA LEU A 97 -1.60 -1.75 12.33
C LEU A 97 -1.30 -2.91 11.37
N HIS A 98 -2.03 -2.98 10.26
CA HIS A 98 -1.87 -4.03 9.25
C HIS A 98 -1.09 -3.49 8.05
N THR A 99 -0.04 -4.20 7.65
CA THR A 99 0.75 -3.83 6.45
C THR A 99 0.23 -4.60 5.25
N VAL A 100 -0.58 -3.92 4.45
CA VAL A 100 -1.14 -4.48 3.22
C VAL A 100 -0.09 -4.39 2.11
N THR A 101 0.19 -5.51 1.46
CA THR A 101 1.22 -5.63 0.44
C THR A 101 0.60 -6.07 -0.89
N LEU A 102 0.72 -5.22 -1.90
CA LEU A 102 0.48 -5.59 -3.30
C LEU A 102 1.81 -6.06 -3.90
N SER A 103 1.80 -7.23 -4.51
CA SER A 103 2.93 -7.81 -5.25
C SER A 103 2.54 -8.09 -6.69
N GLY A 104 3.51 -8.11 -7.60
CA GLY A 104 3.29 -8.44 -9.01
C GLY A 104 4.60 -8.43 -9.80
N LYS A 105 4.49 -8.48 -11.13
CA LYS A 105 5.64 -8.47 -12.04
C LYS A 105 5.59 -7.30 -13.01
N GLY A 106 6.72 -6.62 -13.19
CA GLY A 106 6.88 -5.59 -14.20
C GLY A 106 7.04 -6.14 -15.63
N PRO A 107 7.29 -5.27 -16.61
CA PRO A 107 7.48 -5.65 -18.01
C PRO A 107 8.67 -6.58 -18.23
N GLY A 108 9.77 -6.39 -17.50
CA GLY A 108 10.98 -7.23 -17.58
C GLY A 108 11.01 -8.35 -16.53
N ASP A 109 9.84 -8.82 -16.08
CA ASP A 109 9.68 -9.81 -15.01
C ASP A 109 10.27 -9.39 -13.65
N GLU A 110 10.66 -8.12 -13.48
CA GLU A 110 11.12 -7.65 -12.18
C GLU A 110 10.00 -7.70 -11.12
N PRO A 111 10.30 -8.08 -9.87
CA PRO A 111 9.31 -8.05 -8.81
C PRO A 111 8.91 -6.61 -8.49
N VAL A 112 7.60 -6.38 -8.39
CA VAL A 112 7.00 -5.12 -7.97
C VAL A 112 6.37 -5.31 -6.60
N THR A 113 6.57 -4.36 -5.70
CA THR A 113 5.95 -4.36 -4.37
C THR A 113 5.49 -2.95 -4.01
N VAL A 114 4.23 -2.82 -3.63
CA VAL A 114 3.62 -1.59 -3.11
C VAL A 114 2.98 -1.90 -1.77
N LYS A 115 3.20 -1.06 -0.77
CA LYS A 115 2.65 -1.28 0.58
C LYS A 115 1.77 -0.12 1.01
N VAL A 116 0.76 -0.40 1.82
CA VAL A 116 0.04 0.60 2.60
C VAL A 116 -0.14 0.09 4.02
N ARG A 117 -0.30 0.99 4.98
CA ARG A 117 -0.59 0.60 6.37
C ARG A 117 -2.00 1.00 6.70
N VAL A 118 -2.79 0.04 7.17
CA VAL A 118 -4.17 0.26 7.59
C VAL A 118 -4.21 0.19 9.11
N HIS A 119 -4.57 1.30 9.75
CA HIS A 119 -4.74 1.36 11.19
C HIS A 119 -6.20 1.05 11.54
N VAL A 120 -6.42 -0.08 12.20
CA VAL A 120 -7.71 -0.53 12.72
C VAL A 120 -7.74 -0.24 14.21
N ARG A 121 -8.65 0.63 14.63
CA ARG A 121 -8.81 1.08 16.02
C ARG A 121 -9.64 0.05 16.80
N GLN A 122 -9.48 0.03 18.12
CA GLN A 122 -10.39 -0.71 18.98
C GLN A 122 -11.82 -0.15 18.83
N ALA A 123 -12.82 -1.03 18.81
CA ALA A 123 -14.21 -0.60 18.94
C ALA A 123 -14.46 -0.18 20.40
N PHE A 124 -15.21 0.91 20.59
CA PHE A 124 -15.62 1.41 21.91
C PHE A 124 -17.00 0.88 22.31
#